data_AF-A0A7W1B5E7-F1
#
_entry.id   AF-A0A7W1B5E7-F1
#
_cell.length_a   1.000
_cell.length_b   1.000
_cell.length_c   1.000
_cell.angle_alpha   90.00
_cell.angle_beta   90.00
_cell.angle_gamma   90.00
#
_symmetry.space_group_name_H-M   'P 1'
#
loop_
_entity.id
_entity.type
_entity.pdbx_description
1 polymer ?
#
loop_
_entity_poly.entity_id
_entity_poly.type
_entity_poly.pdbx_seq_one_letter_code
_entity_poly.pdbx_strand_id
1 'polypeptide(L)'
;QTSSEAADLVTSLMFEVPHDEAPELTAELVELDAAVQQRQSRVARMSFVVILGFVVLAAINGLENWAFAAVIAVVSGALMALAWQLSLRPARAHEIVLTLVGNALLAALLSRMFGSIVIAPAVTCIMAVSLTSYPHLIARGRVVIALLVLSWIAPVILEQLGILATTWIVRDGLIESSSDLIRIGGAATTGLLIVGNVATIVTIGLFANTLARTRRDAQRQVTAQAWHLRQLLPLRQAPPIAPVRATRTRP
;
A
#
# COMPACT_ATOMS: atom_id res chain seq x y z
N GLN A 1 1.47 -52.57 -10.14
CA GLN A 1 0.58 -51.77 -9.27
C GLN A 1 1.36 -50.72 -8.45
N THR A 2 2.54 -51.05 -7.92
CA THR A 2 3.33 -50.18 -7.01
C THR A 2 3.81 -48.83 -7.58
N SER A 3 4.17 -48.73 -8.86
CA SER A 3 4.66 -47.45 -9.44
C SER A 3 3.57 -46.38 -9.55
N SER A 4 2.32 -46.78 -9.70
CA SER A 4 1.17 -45.89 -9.86
C SER A 4 0.78 -45.24 -8.53
N GLU A 5 0.78 -46.02 -7.45
CA GLU A 5 0.51 -45.54 -6.09
C GLU A 5 1.61 -44.61 -5.58
N ALA A 6 2.88 -44.90 -5.88
CA ALA A 6 3.99 -44.01 -5.52
C ALA A 6 3.89 -42.64 -6.21
N ALA A 7 3.48 -42.61 -7.49
CA ALA A 7 3.26 -41.37 -8.22
C ALA A 7 2.08 -40.57 -7.64
N ASP A 8 0.97 -41.24 -7.29
CA ASP A 8 -0.19 -40.60 -6.67
C ASP A 8 0.14 -40.06 -5.27
N LEU A 9 0.98 -40.75 -4.49
CA LEU A 9 1.40 -40.32 -3.15
C LEU A 9 2.37 -39.11 -3.22
N VAL A 10 3.37 -39.14 -4.10
CA VAL A 10 4.26 -37.99 -4.34
C VAL A 10 3.48 -36.79 -4.88
N THR A 11 2.52 -37.03 -5.78
CA THR A 11 1.61 -35.99 -6.26
C THR A 11 0.81 -35.39 -5.10
N SER A 12 0.25 -36.22 -4.22
CA SER A 12 -0.46 -35.73 -3.03
C SER A 12 0.47 -34.92 -2.10
N LEU A 13 1.69 -35.40 -1.85
CA LEU A 13 2.68 -34.72 -1.02
C LEU A 13 3.20 -33.41 -1.63
N MET A 14 3.22 -33.28 -2.96
CA MET A 14 3.59 -32.02 -3.62
C MET A 14 2.45 -31.00 -3.66
N PHE A 15 1.19 -31.44 -3.57
CA PHE A 15 0.01 -30.55 -3.66
C PHE A 15 -0.66 -30.28 -2.32
N GLU A 16 -0.46 -31.12 -1.32
CA GLU A 16 -0.92 -30.90 0.04
C GLU A 16 0.07 -29.94 0.72
N VAL A 17 -0.34 -28.68 0.87
CA VAL A 17 0.44 -27.69 1.61
C VAL A 17 0.57 -28.20 3.05
N PRO A 18 1.79 -28.57 3.50
CA PRO A 18 1.95 -29.12 4.84
C PRO A 18 1.44 -28.09 5.85
N HIS A 19 0.52 -28.53 6.72
CA HIS A 19 -0.07 -27.65 7.74
C HIS A 19 0.95 -27.20 8.78
N ASP A 20 2.03 -27.96 8.94
CA ASP A 20 3.21 -27.58 9.72
C ASP A 20 4.27 -27.03 8.77
N GLU A 21 4.35 -25.70 8.67
CA GLU A 21 5.40 -25.03 7.92
C GLU A 21 6.77 -25.45 8.50
N ALA A 22 7.61 -26.06 7.66
CA ALA A 22 8.97 -26.39 8.07
C ALA A 22 9.68 -25.11 8.54
N PRO A 23 10.42 -25.14 9.67
CA PRO A 23 11.06 -23.94 10.23
C PRO A 23 12.03 -23.27 9.25
N GLU A 24 12.60 -24.05 8.32
CA GLU A 24 13.45 -23.57 7.23
C GLU A 24 12.68 -22.69 6.24
N LEU A 25 11.46 -23.09 5.85
CA LEU A 25 10.61 -22.32 4.95
C LEU A 25 10.18 -21.00 5.61
N THR A 26 9.82 -21.04 6.89
CA THR A 26 9.48 -19.82 7.64
C THR A 26 10.67 -18.85 7.71
N ALA A 27 11.88 -19.36 7.94
CA ALA A 27 13.10 -18.54 7.94
C ALA A 27 13.36 -17.90 6.57
N GLU A 28 13.20 -18.66 5.49
CA GLU A 28 13.36 -18.15 4.12
C GLU A 28 12.29 -17.09 3.77
N LEU A 29 11.03 -17.31 4.15
CA LEU A 29 9.96 -16.34 3.95
C LEU A 29 10.23 -15.02 4.71
N VAL A 30 10.72 -15.11 5.94
CA VAL A 30 11.11 -13.93 6.74
C VAL A 30 12.25 -13.16 6.06
N GLU A 31 13.23 -13.86 5.48
CA GLU A 31 14.32 -13.22 4.72
C GLU A 31 13.79 -12.51 3.46
N LEU A 32 12.90 -13.16 2.70
CA LEU A 32 12.27 -12.58 1.52
C LEU A 32 11.43 -11.34 1.87
N ASP A 33 10.65 -11.41 2.95
CA ASP A 33 9.86 -10.29 3.45
C ASP A 33 10.74 -9.12 3.89
N ALA A 34 11.89 -9.39 4.52
CA ALA A 34 12.86 -8.36 4.87
C ALA A 34 13.42 -7.64 3.62
N ALA A 35 13.70 -8.38 2.55
CA ALA A 35 14.16 -7.80 1.28
C ALA A 35 13.08 -6.90 0.62
N VAL A 36 11.81 -7.31 0.67
CA VAL A 36 10.68 -6.50 0.18
C VAL A 36 10.52 -5.23 1.03
N GLN A 37 10.59 -5.37 2.36
CA GLN A 37 10.51 -4.25 3.31
C GLN A 37 11.62 -3.21 3.05
N GLN A 38 12.86 -3.65 2.81
CA GLN A 38 13.97 -2.75 2.50
C GLN A 38 13.70 -1.91 1.24
N ARG A 39 13.17 -2.51 0.17
CA ARG A 39 12.82 -1.78 -1.05
C ARG A 39 11.69 -0.77 -0.80
N GLN A 40 10.66 -1.16 -0.06
CA GLN A 40 9.56 -0.27 0.29
C GLN A 40 10.01 0.91 1.16
N SER A 41 10.93 0.70 2.11
CA SER A 41 11.46 1.76 2.96
C SER A 41 12.18 2.86 2.17
N ARG A 42 12.85 2.51 1.07
CA ARG A 42 13.49 3.49 0.18
C ARG A 42 12.46 4.40 -0.48
N VAL A 43 11.36 3.83 -0.96
CA VAL A 43 10.26 4.60 -1.56
C VAL A 43 9.59 5.48 -0.50
N ALA A 44 9.30 4.94 0.69
CA ALA A 44 8.72 5.71 1.78
C ALA A 44 9.60 6.92 2.19
N ARG A 45 10.92 6.73 2.30
CA ARG A 45 11.87 7.83 2.57
C ARG A 45 11.81 8.91 1.49
N MET A 46 11.75 8.53 0.21
CA MET A 46 11.60 9.50 -0.89
C MET A 46 10.29 10.30 -0.76
N SER A 47 9.19 9.64 -0.37
CA SER A 47 7.91 10.33 -0.13
C SER A 47 8.01 11.37 1.00
N PHE A 48 8.70 11.05 2.11
CA PHE A 48 8.90 12.03 3.19
C PHE A 48 9.79 13.21 2.77
N VAL A 49 10.81 12.97 1.94
CA VAL A 49 11.62 14.06 1.36
C VAL A 49 10.77 14.98 0.49
N VAL A 50 9.86 14.42 -0.32
CA VAL A 50 8.91 15.22 -1.13
C VAL A 50 8.00 16.04 -0.23
N ILE A 51 7.44 15.46 0.84
CA ILE A 51 6.60 16.18 1.80
C ILE A 51 7.38 17.32 2.47
N LEU A 52 8.60 17.08 2.92
CA LEU A 52 9.46 18.12 3.51
C LEU A 52 9.80 19.22 2.50
N GLY A 53 10.13 18.86 1.26
CA GLY A 53 10.34 19.82 0.18
C GLY A 53 9.11 20.67 -0.08
N PHE A 54 7.92 20.08 0.03
CA PHE A 54 6.67 20.79 -0.08
C PHE A 54 6.46 21.79 1.08
N VAL A 55 6.78 21.40 2.31
CA VAL A 55 6.72 22.31 3.48
C VAL A 55 7.67 23.49 3.30
N VAL A 56 8.89 23.26 2.82
CA VAL A 56 9.87 24.33 2.51
C VAL A 56 9.32 25.25 1.42
N LEU A 57 8.76 24.68 0.35
CA LEU A 57 8.16 25.47 -0.72
C LEU A 57 6.98 26.30 -0.21
N ALA A 58 6.10 25.72 0.61
CA ALA A 58 4.99 26.44 1.25
C ALA A 58 5.49 27.58 2.14
N ALA A 59 6.55 27.34 2.92
CA ALA A 59 7.20 28.37 3.75
C ALA A 59 7.71 29.57 2.93
N ILE A 60 8.33 29.32 1.78
CA ILE A 60 8.80 30.38 0.86
C ILE A 60 7.62 31.17 0.27
N ASN A 61 6.46 30.54 0.10
CA ASN A 61 5.27 31.16 -0.49
C ASN A 61 4.38 31.92 0.51
N GLY A 62 4.88 32.22 1.71
CA GLY A 62 4.17 33.04 2.69
C GLY A 62 3.23 32.22 3.57
N LEU A 63 3.78 31.18 4.20
CA LEU A 63 3.07 30.39 5.20
C LEU A 63 2.75 31.24 6.43
N GLU A 64 1.48 31.35 6.79
CA GLU A 64 1.03 32.24 7.87
C GLU A 64 1.23 31.61 9.26
N ASN A 65 1.16 30.27 9.34
CA ASN A 65 1.24 29.53 10.60
C ASN A 65 2.50 28.63 10.68
N TRP A 66 3.63 29.22 11.06
CA TRP A 66 4.92 28.53 11.18
C TRP A 66 4.93 27.38 12.19
N ALA A 67 4.12 27.48 13.25
CA ALA A 67 4.00 26.40 14.23
C ALA A 67 3.43 25.13 13.60
N PHE A 68 2.42 25.26 12.74
CA PHE A 68 1.82 24.13 12.04
C PHE A 68 2.79 23.47 11.05
N ALA A 69 3.53 24.28 10.27
CA ALA A 69 4.57 23.75 9.39
C ALA A 69 5.69 23.03 10.16
N ALA A 70 6.09 23.56 11.32
CA ALA A 70 7.06 22.91 12.19
C ALA A 70 6.54 21.55 12.68
N VAL A 71 5.27 21.44 13.06
CA VAL A 71 4.66 20.15 13.44
C VAL A 71 4.70 19.15 12.28
N ILE A 72 4.32 19.54 11.06
CA ILE A 72 4.39 18.66 9.89
C ILE A 72 5.84 18.22 9.63
N ALA A 73 6.80 19.15 9.71
CA ALA A 73 8.20 18.85 9.48
C ALA A 73 8.75 17.88 10.54
N VAL A 74 8.42 18.07 11.81
CA VAL A 74 8.83 17.18 12.91
C VAL A 74 8.21 15.79 12.75
N VAL A 75 6.91 15.69 12.49
CA VAL A 75 6.24 14.39 12.29
C VAL A 75 6.81 13.66 11.08
N SER A 76 6.99 14.36 9.95
CA SER A 76 7.57 13.79 8.74
C SER A 76 9.02 13.36 8.95
N GLY A 77 9.83 14.16 9.66
CA GLY A 77 11.20 13.84 10.01
C GLY A 77 11.30 12.63 10.93
N ALA A 78 10.42 12.54 11.94
CA ALA A 78 10.36 11.40 12.85
C ALA A 78 9.98 10.11 12.09
N LEU A 79 9.00 10.17 11.19
CA LEU A 79 8.61 9.02 10.36
C LEU A 79 9.71 8.64 9.36
N MET A 80 10.42 9.62 8.79
CA MET A 80 11.56 9.36 7.92
C MET A 80 12.70 8.67 8.68
N ALA A 81 12.99 9.11 9.90
CA ALA A 81 13.98 8.48 10.78
C ALA A 81 13.55 7.05 11.16
N LEU A 82 12.27 6.85 11.49
CA LEU A 82 11.72 5.52 11.77
C LEU A 82 11.81 4.60 10.55
N ALA A 83 11.42 5.08 9.37
CA ALA A 83 11.54 4.33 8.12
C ALA A 83 13.00 3.99 7.78
N TRP A 84 13.94 4.91 8.08
CA TRP A 84 15.37 4.64 7.97
C TRP A 84 15.81 3.54 8.94
N GLN A 85 15.42 3.62 10.22
CA GLN A 85 15.75 2.58 11.21
C GLN A 85 15.18 1.22 10.81
N LEU A 86 13.91 1.17 10.37
CA LEU A 86 13.24 -0.03 9.85
C LEU A 86 13.85 -0.57 8.54
N SER A 87 14.70 0.21 7.87
CA SER A 87 15.46 -0.26 6.70
C SER A 87 16.74 -1.02 7.10
N LEU A 88 17.21 -0.82 8.34
CA LEU A 88 18.43 -1.43 8.87
C LEU A 88 18.16 -2.68 9.71
N ARG A 89 16.90 -2.93 10.12
CA ARG A 89 16.50 -4.05 10.97
C ARG A 89 15.08 -4.52 10.68
N PRO A 90 14.73 -5.79 10.98
CA PRO A 90 13.34 -6.26 10.89
C PRO A 90 12.43 -5.45 11.82
N ALA A 91 11.23 -5.11 11.32
CA ALA A 91 10.28 -4.29 12.05
C ALA A 91 9.62 -5.06 13.19
N ARG A 92 9.56 -4.46 14.38
CA ARG A 92 8.77 -4.99 15.50
C ARG A 92 7.32 -4.56 15.37
N ALA A 93 6.40 -5.37 15.91
CA ALA A 93 4.96 -5.10 15.83
C ALA A 93 4.55 -3.69 16.31
N HIS A 94 5.16 -3.18 17.39
CA HIS A 94 4.87 -1.83 17.89
C HIS A 94 5.41 -0.71 16.98
N GLU A 95 6.52 -0.92 16.28
CA GLU A 95 7.08 0.05 15.34
C GLU A 95 6.20 0.16 14.09
N ILE A 96 5.58 -0.95 13.68
CA ILE A 96 4.60 -0.97 12.59
C ILE A 96 3.34 -0.20 13.00
N VAL A 97 2.83 -0.42 14.22
CA VAL A 97 1.69 0.34 14.76
C VAL A 97 2.04 1.83 14.87
N LEU A 98 3.25 2.18 15.35
CA LEU A 98 3.71 3.56 15.43
C LEU A 98 3.79 4.21 14.05
N THR A 99 4.32 3.49 13.05
CA THR A 99 4.39 3.95 11.66
C THR A 99 2.98 4.19 11.10
N LEU A 100 2.05 3.27 11.36
CA LEU A 100 0.65 3.38 10.93
C LEU A 100 -0.03 4.61 11.57
N VAL A 101 0.09 4.78 12.88
CA VAL A 101 -0.49 5.93 13.61
C VAL A 101 0.14 7.24 13.17
N GLY A 102 1.46 7.30 13.00
CA GLY A 102 2.13 8.50 12.55
C GLY A 102 1.78 8.86 11.10
N ASN A 103 1.61 7.87 10.22
CA ASN A 103 1.08 8.11 8.87
C ASN A 103 -0.35 8.63 8.91
N ALA A 104 -1.24 8.04 9.72
CA ALA A 104 -2.60 8.55 9.91
C ALA A 104 -2.61 10.02 10.42
N LEU A 105 -1.76 10.33 11.40
CA LEU A 105 -1.59 11.69 11.90
C LEU A 105 -1.08 12.64 10.79
N LEU A 106 -0.08 12.22 10.03
CA LEU A 106 0.46 13.01 8.92
C LEU A 106 -0.61 13.25 7.84
N ALA A 107 -1.42 12.25 7.50
CA ALA A 107 -2.54 12.40 6.58
C ALA A 107 -3.55 13.44 7.07
N ALA A 108 -3.91 13.42 8.36
CA ALA A 108 -4.80 14.41 8.97
C ALA A 108 -4.21 15.82 8.91
N LEU A 109 -2.90 15.97 9.18
CA LEU A 109 -2.21 17.27 9.11
C LEU A 109 -2.16 17.82 7.67
N LEU A 110 -1.80 16.96 6.70
CA LEU A 110 -1.76 17.34 5.28
C LEU A 110 -3.17 17.69 4.77
N SER A 111 -4.21 16.98 5.24
CA SER A 111 -5.61 17.28 4.91
C SER A 111 -5.98 18.72 5.27
N ARG A 112 -5.56 19.20 6.44
CA ARG A 112 -5.77 20.61 6.83
C ARG A 112 -4.94 21.59 6.03
N MET A 113 -3.71 21.24 5.66
CA MET A 113 -2.83 22.12 4.87
C MET A 113 -3.41 22.41 3.49
N PHE A 114 -4.05 21.42 2.87
CA PHE A 114 -4.46 21.45 1.47
C PHE A 114 -5.95 21.64 1.20
N GLY A 115 -6.77 21.69 2.25
CA GLY A 115 -8.22 21.60 2.12
C GLY A 115 -8.66 20.14 1.98
N SER A 116 -9.56 19.71 2.85
CA SER A 116 -9.77 18.27 3.12
C SER A 116 -10.37 17.47 1.96
N ILE A 117 -10.98 18.10 0.96
CA ILE A 117 -11.85 17.42 0.00
C ILE A 117 -11.10 16.91 -1.24
N VAL A 118 -10.07 17.61 -1.73
CA VAL A 118 -9.46 17.30 -3.04
C VAL A 118 -8.20 16.45 -2.90
N ILE A 119 -7.23 16.92 -2.12
CA ILE A 119 -5.91 16.29 -2.06
C ILE A 119 -5.89 15.17 -1.02
N ALA A 120 -6.57 15.34 0.11
CA ALA A 120 -6.48 14.41 1.23
C ALA A 120 -6.96 12.99 0.90
N PRO A 121 -8.07 12.75 0.17
CA PRO A 121 -8.49 11.40 -0.19
C PRO A 121 -7.46 10.70 -1.09
N ALA A 122 -6.87 11.42 -2.04
CA ALA A 122 -5.84 10.87 -2.92
C ALA A 122 -4.60 10.44 -2.15
N VAL A 123 -4.11 11.29 -1.23
CA VAL A 123 -2.98 10.97 -0.35
C VAL A 123 -3.32 9.78 0.56
N THR A 124 -4.52 9.76 1.15
CA THR A 124 -4.98 8.68 2.02
C THR A 124 -5.05 7.34 1.26
N CYS A 125 -5.50 7.35 0.01
CA CYS A 125 -5.47 6.17 -0.86
C CYS A 125 -4.04 5.67 -1.12
N ILE A 126 -3.09 6.57 -1.44
CA ILE A 126 -1.67 6.20 -1.62
C ILE A 126 -1.14 5.53 -0.35
N MET A 127 -1.43 6.12 0.81
CA MET A 127 -0.98 5.60 2.10
C MET A 127 -1.62 4.25 2.41
N ALA A 128 -2.90 4.06 2.09
CA ALA A 128 -3.59 2.79 2.27
C ALA A 128 -2.95 1.69 1.43
N VAL A 129 -2.70 1.93 0.14
CA VAL A 129 -2.07 0.94 -0.73
C VAL A 129 -0.63 0.65 -0.26
N SER A 130 0.12 1.67 0.14
CA SER A 130 1.48 1.51 0.66
C SER A 130 1.51 0.68 1.96
N LEU A 131 0.64 1.00 2.93
CA LEU A 131 0.61 0.33 4.23
C LEU A 131 0.05 -1.09 4.15
N THR A 132 -0.93 -1.34 3.27
CA THR A 132 -1.49 -2.69 3.06
C THR A 132 -0.54 -3.62 2.31
N SER A 133 0.53 -3.09 1.72
CA SER A 133 1.59 -3.88 1.08
C SER A 133 2.63 -4.43 2.05
N TYR A 134 2.53 -4.12 3.36
CA TYR A 134 3.39 -4.72 4.38
C TYR A 134 2.85 -6.10 4.80
N PRO A 135 3.67 -7.16 4.83
CA PRO A 135 3.22 -8.52 5.18
C PRO A 135 2.48 -8.59 6.52
N HIS A 136 2.99 -7.89 7.54
CA HIS A 136 2.38 -7.83 8.88
C HIS A 136 1.02 -7.12 8.93
N LEU A 137 0.74 -6.26 7.95
CA LEU A 137 -0.51 -5.50 7.86
C LEU A 137 -1.51 -6.10 6.88
N ILE A 138 -1.09 -7.02 6.00
CA ILE A 138 -1.96 -7.61 4.99
C ILE A 138 -3.16 -8.34 5.62
N ALA A 139 -2.91 -9.09 6.70
CA ALA A 139 -3.94 -9.78 7.47
C ALA A 139 -4.88 -8.80 8.21
N ARG A 140 -4.43 -7.56 8.43
CA ARG A 140 -5.16 -6.50 9.14
C ARG A 140 -5.58 -5.36 8.20
N GLY A 141 -5.63 -5.60 6.89
CA GLY A 141 -5.88 -4.55 5.90
C GLY A 141 -7.16 -3.74 6.16
N ARG A 142 -8.23 -4.40 6.65
CA ARG A 142 -9.49 -3.72 7.03
C ARG A 142 -9.29 -2.69 8.15
N VAL A 143 -8.46 -3.02 9.15
CA VAL A 143 -8.15 -2.11 10.28
C VAL A 143 -7.32 -0.92 9.78
N VAL A 144 -6.33 -1.18 8.91
CA VAL A 144 -5.51 -0.11 8.30
C VAL A 144 -6.38 0.86 7.51
N ILE A 145 -7.27 0.34 6.65
CA ILE A 145 -8.20 1.15 5.85
C ILE A 145 -9.13 1.95 6.79
N ALA A 146 -9.72 1.31 7.80
CA ALA A 146 -10.59 1.98 8.75
C ALA A 146 -9.86 3.11 9.50
N LEU A 147 -8.62 2.90 9.93
CA LEU A 147 -7.83 3.93 10.61
C LEU A 147 -7.49 5.10 9.70
N LEU A 148 -7.13 4.84 8.44
CA LEU A 148 -6.82 5.89 7.48
C LEU A 148 -8.06 6.70 7.09
N VAL A 149 -9.20 6.03 6.88
CA VAL A 149 -10.49 6.69 6.66
C VAL A 149 -10.84 7.55 7.87
N LEU A 150 -10.70 7.01 9.09
CA LEU A 150 -10.95 7.76 10.32
C LEU A 150 -10.00 8.96 10.45
N SER A 151 -8.74 8.82 10.04
CA SER A 151 -7.76 9.92 10.06
C SER A 151 -8.14 11.08 9.15
N TRP A 152 -8.83 10.79 8.03
CA TRP A 152 -9.35 11.80 7.13
C TRP A 152 -10.69 12.39 7.61
N ILE A 153 -11.60 11.55 8.12
CA ILE A 153 -12.91 11.97 8.64
C ILE A 153 -12.78 12.78 9.93
N ALA A 154 -11.85 12.43 10.81
CA ALA A 154 -11.67 13.08 12.11
C ALA A 154 -11.52 14.62 12.03
N PRO A 155 -10.60 15.19 11.22
CA PRO A 155 -10.51 16.65 11.09
C PRO A 155 -11.79 17.27 10.53
N VAL A 156 -12.48 16.60 9.59
CA VAL A 156 -13.77 17.08 9.06
C VAL A 156 -14.83 17.15 10.16
N ILE A 157 -14.97 16.10 10.98
CA ILE A 157 -15.90 16.11 12.12
C ILE A 157 -15.53 17.23 13.11
N LEU A 158 -14.24 17.39 13.42
CA LEU A 158 -13.79 18.43 14.36
C LEU A 158 -14.03 19.85 13.81
N GLU A 159 -13.97 20.05 12.49
CA GLU A 159 -14.39 21.31 11.83
C GLU A 159 -15.89 21.54 11.97
N GLN A 160 -16.72 20.51 11.74
CA GLN A 160 -18.18 20.62 11.88
C GLN A 160 -18.62 20.89 13.33
N LEU A 161 -17.83 20.45 14.31
CA LEU A 161 -18.05 20.75 15.73
C LEU A 161 -17.53 22.14 16.15
N GLY A 162 -16.89 22.88 15.25
CA GLY A 162 -16.30 24.19 15.54
C GLY A 162 -15.04 24.14 16.41
N ILE A 163 -14.46 22.95 16.61
CA ILE A 163 -13.20 22.78 17.37
C ILE A 163 -12.01 23.22 16.53
N LEU A 164 -12.06 22.97 15.22
CA LEU A 164 -11.06 23.40 14.25
C LEU A 164 -11.64 24.45 13.31
N ALA A 165 -10.79 25.35 12.81
CA ALA A 165 -11.17 26.33 11.80
C ALA A 165 -11.60 25.64 10.49
N THR A 166 -12.71 26.12 9.93
CA THR A 166 -13.34 25.62 8.70
C THR A 166 -12.40 25.76 7.50
N THR A 167 -12.15 24.65 6.79
CA THR A 167 -11.24 24.63 5.62
C THR A 167 -11.96 24.72 4.27
N TRP A 168 -13.29 24.64 4.28
CA TRP A 168 -14.12 24.74 3.08
C TRP A 168 -15.52 25.24 3.41
N ILE A 169 -16.09 26.02 2.50
CA ILE A 169 -17.45 26.52 2.58
C ILE A 169 -18.11 26.31 1.22
N VAL A 170 -19.36 25.85 1.23
CA VAL A 170 -20.19 25.80 0.02
C VAL A 170 -21.09 27.02 0.02
N ARG A 171 -20.86 27.93 -0.93
CA ARG A 171 -21.64 29.17 -1.07
C ARG A 171 -21.99 29.37 -2.54
N ASP A 172 -23.27 29.63 -2.84
CA ASP A 172 -23.76 29.92 -4.20
C ASP A 172 -23.42 28.83 -5.25
N GLY A 173 -23.38 27.56 -4.84
CA GLY A 173 -23.00 26.44 -5.71
C GLY A 173 -21.50 26.33 -5.99
N LEU A 174 -20.67 27.18 -5.38
CA LEU A 174 -19.23 27.11 -5.41
C LEU A 174 -18.70 26.45 -4.13
N ILE A 175 -17.67 25.63 -4.28
CA ILE A 175 -16.88 25.10 -3.16
C ILE A 175 -15.67 26.02 -3.02
N GLU A 176 -15.70 26.89 -2.01
CA GLU A 176 -14.57 27.74 -1.66
C GLU A 176 -13.72 27.00 -0.63
N SER A 177 -12.49 26.65 -0.99
CA SER A 177 -11.52 26.12 -0.04
C SER A 177 -10.66 27.26 0.48
N SER A 178 -10.74 27.50 1.78
CA SER A 178 -9.92 28.46 2.50
C SER A 178 -8.89 27.69 3.32
N SER A 179 -7.63 28.11 3.26
CA SER A 179 -6.58 27.59 4.14
C SER A 179 -6.02 28.74 4.94
N ASP A 180 -6.17 28.69 6.26
CA ASP A 180 -5.53 29.64 7.18
C ASP A 180 -4.00 29.47 7.21
N LEU A 181 -3.48 28.47 6.50
CA LEU A 181 -2.06 28.10 6.53
C LEU A 181 -1.27 28.70 5.37
N ILE A 182 -1.92 28.84 4.20
CA ILE A 182 -1.27 29.31 2.98
C ILE A 182 -2.19 30.35 2.36
N ARG A 183 -1.67 31.55 2.07
CA ARG A 183 -2.42 32.54 1.30
C ARG A 183 -2.67 31.98 -0.10
N ILE A 184 -3.92 31.56 -0.35
CA ILE A 184 -4.35 31.00 -1.62
C ILE A 184 -4.52 32.16 -2.61
N GLY A 185 -3.54 32.35 -3.50
CA GLY A 185 -3.63 33.39 -4.52
C GLY A 185 -2.36 33.55 -5.36
N GLY A 186 -2.54 33.85 -6.64
CA GLY A 186 -1.45 34.15 -7.58
C GLY A 186 -0.80 32.94 -8.24
N ALA A 187 0.19 33.20 -9.09
CA ALA A 187 0.86 32.18 -9.91
C ALA A 187 1.61 31.12 -9.07
N ALA A 188 2.06 31.48 -7.87
CA ALA A 188 2.71 30.60 -6.92
C ALA A 188 1.81 29.44 -6.46
N THR A 189 0.59 29.74 -5.99
CA THR A 189 -0.37 28.72 -5.55
C THR A 189 -0.77 27.82 -6.71
N THR A 190 -0.99 28.38 -7.90
CA THR A 190 -1.29 27.59 -9.11
C THR A 190 -0.14 26.63 -9.45
N GLY A 191 1.10 27.11 -9.44
CA GLY A 191 2.28 26.28 -9.66
C GLY A 191 2.40 25.16 -8.63
N LEU A 192 2.16 25.47 -7.35
CA LEU A 192 2.18 24.51 -6.26
C LEU A 192 1.12 23.40 -6.44
N LEU A 193 -0.10 23.77 -6.84
CA LEU A 193 -1.19 22.81 -7.11
C LEU A 193 -0.86 21.93 -8.31
N ILE A 194 -0.33 22.49 -9.40
CA ILE A 194 0.08 21.72 -10.58
C ILE A 194 1.19 20.72 -10.19
N VAL A 195 2.23 21.19 -9.50
CA VAL A 195 3.35 20.34 -9.06
C VAL A 195 2.86 19.25 -8.10
N GLY A 196 2.00 19.58 -7.14
CA GLY A 196 1.44 18.61 -6.20
C GLY A 196 0.60 17.52 -6.89
N ASN A 197 -0.24 17.90 -7.86
CA ASN A 197 -1.03 16.95 -8.63
C ASN A 197 -0.14 16.07 -9.53
N VAL A 198 0.83 16.65 -10.24
CA VAL A 198 1.78 15.89 -11.07
C VAL A 198 2.57 14.92 -10.20
N ALA A 199 3.08 15.36 -9.05
CA ALA A 199 3.79 14.49 -8.10
C ALA A 199 2.90 13.34 -7.60
N THR A 200 1.64 13.62 -7.30
CA THR A 200 0.65 12.61 -6.88
C THR A 200 0.41 11.58 -7.98
N ILE A 201 0.16 12.03 -9.22
CA ILE A 201 -0.05 11.15 -10.38
C ILE A 201 1.18 10.28 -10.64
N VAL A 202 2.38 10.87 -10.64
CA VAL A 202 3.63 10.15 -10.83
C VAL A 202 3.83 9.11 -9.72
N THR A 203 3.58 9.48 -8.46
CA THR A 203 3.74 8.57 -7.32
C THR A 203 2.79 7.38 -7.41
N ILE A 204 1.50 7.63 -7.68
CA ILE A 204 0.50 6.56 -7.86
C ILE A 204 0.85 5.69 -9.06
N GLY A 205 1.21 6.30 -10.18
CA GLY A 205 1.56 5.58 -11.41
C GLY A 205 2.78 4.67 -11.23
N LEU A 206 3.83 5.17 -10.58
CA LEU A 206 5.03 4.38 -10.25
C LEU A 206 4.69 3.24 -9.30
N PHE A 207 3.89 3.51 -8.26
CA PHE A 207 3.48 2.50 -7.30
C PHE A 207 2.65 1.39 -7.97
N ALA A 208 1.61 1.77 -8.72
CA ALA A 208 0.73 0.83 -9.43
C ALA A 208 1.50 0.00 -10.47
N ASN A 209 2.41 0.62 -11.24
CA ASN A 209 3.26 -0.08 -12.20
C ASN A 209 4.21 -1.07 -11.50
N THR A 210 4.76 -0.70 -10.34
CA THR A 210 5.64 -1.58 -9.55
C THR A 210 4.85 -2.79 -9.05
N LEU A 211 3.69 -2.56 -8.43
CA LEU A 211 2.81 -3.62 -7.94
C LEU A 211 2.36 -4.56 -9.08
N ALA A 212 2.00 -4.00 -10.23
CA ALA A 212 1.59 -4.78 -11.40
C ALA A 212 2.75 -5.64 -11.95
N ARG A 213 3.98 -5.12 -11.98
CA ARG A 213 5.17 -5.87 -12.40
C ARG A 213 5.46 -7.02 -11.43
N THR A 214 5.53 -6.73 -10.12
CA THR A 214 5.76 -7.75 -9.09
C THR A 214 4.70 -8.87 -9.15
N ARG A 215 3.42 -8.52 -9.32
CA ARG A 215 2.35 -9.52 -9.46
C ARG A 215 2.51 -10.37 -10.72
N ARG A 216 2.86 -9.75 -11.86
CA ARG A 216 3.12 -10.49 -13.12
C ARG A 216 4.31 -11.43 -12.99
N ASP A 217 5.39 -10.99 -12.34
CA ASP A 217 6.59 -11.80 -12.17
C ASP A 217 6.34 -12.98 -11.23
N ALA A 218 5.64 -12.76 -10.11
CA ALA A 218 5.21 -13.83 -9.21
C ALA A 218 4.30 -14.85 -9.94
N GLN A 219 3.34 -14.36 -10.73
CA GLN A 219 2.46 -15.23 -11.53
C GLN A 219 3.24 -16.02 -12.58
N ARG A 220 4.24 -15.42 -13.23
CA ARG A 220 5.13 -16.10 -14.18
C ARG A 220 5.95 -17.19 -13.50
N GLN A 221 6.52 -16.91 -12.32
CA GLN A 221 7.29 -17.90 -11.55
C GLN A 221 6.43 -19.10 -11.17
N VAL A 222 5.24 -18.88 -10.60
CA VAL A 222 4.30 -19.96 -10.25
C VAL A 222 3.88 -20.76 -11.49
N THR A 223 3.61 -20.08 -12.61
CA THR A 223 3.24 -20.76 -13.87
C THR A 223 4.41 -21.59 -14.42
N ALA A 224 5.64 -21.08 -14.36
CA ALA A 224 6.83 -21.79 -14.82
C ALA A 224 7.14 -23.01 -13.94
N GLN A 225 7.02 -22.87 -12.61
CA GLN A 225 7.15 -24.00 -11.68
C GLN A 225 6.08 -25.06 -11.95
N ALA A 226 4.82 -24.67 -12.08
CA ALA A 226 3.74 -25.59 -12.42
C ALA A 226 3.97 -26.26 -13.78
N TRP A 227 4.54 -25.54 -14.75
CA TRP A 227 4.89 -26.11 -16.05
C TRP A 227 6.03 -27.13 -15.94
N HIS A 228 7.11 -26.85 -15.20
CA HIS A 228 8.19 -27.83 -14.95
C HIS A 228 7.68 -29.07 -14.22
N LEU A 229 6.84 -28.90 -13.20
CA LEU A 229 6.23 -30.04 -12.49
C LEU A 229 5.40 -30.90 -13.44
N ARG A 230 4.65 -30.31 -14.37
CA ARG A 230 3.92 -31.06 -15.41
C ARG A 230 4.82 -31.82 -16.37
N GLN A 231 6.03 -31.34 -16.65
CA GLN A 231 6.99 -32.06 -17.50
C GLN A 231 7.67 -33.21 -16.75
N LEU A 232 7.87 -33.07 -15.43
CA LEU A 232 8.46 -34.10 -14.58
C LEU A 232 7.49 -35.22 -14.24
N LEU A 233 6.19 -34.94 -14.24
CA LEU A 233 5.15 -35.95 -14.10
C LEU A 233 4.92 -36.63 -15.46
N PRO A 234 5.31 -37.90 -15.67
CA PRO A 234 5.01 -38.60 -16.91
C PRO A 234 3.51 -38.53 -17.12
N LEU A 235 3.09 -37.99 -18.28
CA LEU A 235 1.69 -37.99 -18.68
C LEU A 235 1.23 -39.45 -18.63
N ARG A 236 0.51 -39.83 -17.57
CA ARG A 236 -0.13 -41.13 -17.43
C ARG A 236 -0.98 -41.22 -18.69
N GLN A 237 -0.56 -42.06 -19.65
CA GLN A 237 -1.35 -42.30 -20.84
C GLN A 237 -2.71 -42.73 -20.31
N ALA A 238 -3.70 -41.85 -20.40
CA ALA A 238 -5.04 -42.19 -19.98
C ALA A 238 -5.38 -43.46 -20.77
N PRO A 239 -5.75 -44.56 -20.10
CA PRO A 239 -6.03 -45.80 -20.79
C PRO A 239 -7.03 -45.47 -21.91
N PRO A 240 -6.78 -45.94 -23.15
CA PRO A 240 -7.60 -45.57 -24.30
C PRO A 240 -9.06 -45.75 -23.90
N ILE A 241 -9.84 -44.65 -23.98
CA ILE A 241 -11.25 -44.65 -23.59
C ILE A 241 -11.88 -45.80 -24.37
N ALA A 242 -12.20 -46.88 -23.67
CA ALA A 242 -12.83 -48.03 -24.29
C ALA A 242 -14.10 -47.49 -24.95
N PRO A 243 -14.32 -47.72 -26.25
CA PRO A 243 -15.46 -47.17 -26.96
C PRO A 243 -16.69 -47.53 -26.15
N VAL A 244 -17.41 -46.49 -25.69
CA VAL A 244 -18.66 -46.65 -24.94
C VAL A 244 -19.54 -47.55 -25.80
N ARG A 245 -19.71 -48.80 -25.36
CA ARG A 245 -20.62 -49.74 -26.02
C ARG A 245 -21.97 -49.07 -25.96
N ALA A 246 -22.41 -48.51 -27.08
CA ALA A 246 -23.76 -47.99 -27.24
C ALA A 246 -24.70 -49.13 -26.87
N THR A 247 -25.26 -49.06 -25.67
CA THR A 247 -26.30 -49.95 -25.22
C THR A 247 -27.49 -49.63 -26.10
N ARG A 248 -27.65 -50.39 -27.19
CA ARG A 248 -28.88 -50.43 -27.97
C ARG A 248 -29.98 -50.88 -27.01
N THR A 249 -30.71 -49.92 -26.47
CA THR A 249 -32.04 -50.15 -25.91
C THR A 249 -32.90 -50.67 -27.07
N ARG A 250 -33.22 -51.96 -27.05
CA ARG A 250 -34.22 -52.55 -27.95
C ARG A 250 -35.61 -52.06 -27.51
N PRO A 251 -36.48 -51.70 -28.47
CA PRO A 251 -37.89 -51.37 -28.20
C PRO A 251 -38.69 -52.60 -27.77
#